data_AF-A0A328IJ86-F1
#
_entry.id   AF-A0A328IJ86-F1
#
_cell.length_a   1.000
_cell.length_b   1.000
_cell.length_c   1.000
_cell.angle_alpha   90.00
_cell.angle_beta   90.00
_cell.angle_gamma   90.00
#
_symmetry.space_group_name_H-M   'P 1'
#
loop_
_entity.id
_entity.type
_entity.pdbx_description
1 polymer ?
#
loop_
_entity_poly.entity_id
_entity_poly.type
_entity_poly.pdbx_seq_one_letter_code
_entity_poly.pdbx_strand_id
1 'polypeptide(L)'
;MAEKIRSLFQRTRPRDLYDIWKLWDKVDWSIIEGIVREKFLFKKIDFDLDNFRSNERDFENAWKSSLGNQLNSLPAFSNVFDDVLQKLHEKNWMNKHR
;
A
#
# COMPACT_ATOMS: atom_id res chain seq x y z
N MET A 1 -8.81 -4.87 -0.83
CA MET A 1 -7.56 -4.75 -0.05
C MET A 1 -6.38 -5.44 -0.71
N ALA A 2 -6.37 -6.78 -0.83
CA ALA A 2 -5.22 -7.53 -1.38
C ALA A 2 -4.74 -7.06 -2.76
N GLU A 3 -5.65 -6.84 -3.71
CA GLU A 3 -5.30 -6.31 -5.04
C GLU A 3 -4.70 -4.89 -4.98
N LYS A 4 -5.14 -4.06 -4.03
CA LYS A 4 -4.60 -2.70 -3.86
C LYS A 4 -3.18 -2.76 -3.36
N ILE A 5 -2.94 -3.55 -2.32
CA ILE A 5 -1.59 -3.81 -1.78
C ILE A 5 -0.69 -4.33 -2.90
N ARG A 6 -1.11 -5.38 -3.62
CA ARG A 6 -0.35 -5.90 -4.75
C ARG A 6 -0.07 -4.84 -5.82
N SER A 7 -1.07 -4.03 -6.17
CA SER A 7 -0.89 -2.97 -7.16
C SER A 7 0.03 -1.84 -6.70
N LEU A 8 0.14 -1.60 -5.39
CA LEU A 8 1.00 -0.58 -4.82
C LEU A 8 2.48 -0.83 -5.15
N PHE A 9 2.88 -2.10 -5.24
CA PHE A 9 4.25 -2.52 -5.58
C PHE A 9 4.50 -2.62 -7.09
N GLN A 10 3.50 -2.34 -7.93
CA GLN A 10 3.66 -2.35 -9.40
C GLN A 10 3.54 -0.96 -10.03
N ARG A 11 2.84 -0.04 -9.37
CA ARG A 11 2.51 1.26 -9.93
C ARG A 11 2.30 2.28 -8.82
N THR A 12 2.76 3.49 -9.08
CA THR A 12 2.55 4.65 -8.22
C THR A 12 1.14 5.18 -8.42
N ARG A 13 0.18 4.75 -7.58
CA ARG A 13 -1.20 5.26 -7.58
C ARG A 13 -1.61 5.77 -6.20
N PRO A 14 -1.61 7.10 -5.98
CA PRO A 14 -2.05 7.73 -4.73
C PRO A 14 -3.37 7.24 -4.17
N ARG A 15 -4.35 6.95 -5.04
CA ARG A 15 -5.65 6.41 -4.64
C ARG A 15 -5.55 5.03 -3.99
N ASP A 16 -4.69 4.15 -4.53
CA ASP A 16 -4.49 2.83 -3.95
C ASP A 16 -3.80 2.94 -2.57
N LEU A 17 -2.84 3.86 -2.40
CA LEU A 17 -2.23 4.18 -1.11
C LEU A 17 -3.28 4.67 -0.09
N TYR A 18 -4.10 5.65 -0.47
CA TYR A 18 -5.17 6.18 0.39
C TYR A 18 -6.17 5.09 0.80
N ASP A 19 -6.61 4.27 -0.14
CA ASP A 19 -7.59 3.22 0.12
C ASP A 19 -7.02 2.15 1.06
N ILE A 20 -5.74 1.80 0.93
CA ILE A 20 -5.06 0.89 1.87
C ILE A 20 -5.04 1.50 3.26
N TRP A 21 -4.60 2.75 3.39
CA TRP A 21 -4.57 3.47 4.66
C TRP A 21 -5.95 3.52 5.32
N LYS A 22 -6.98 3.90 4.56
CA LYS A 22 -8.33 4.12 5.08
C LYS A 22 -9.07 2.84 5.46
N LEU A 23 -8.74 1.73 4.82
CA LEU A 23 -9.38 0.43 5.04
C LEU A 23 -8.56 -0.52 5.90
N TRP A 24 -7.34 -0.14 6.29
CA TRP A 24 -6.40 -1.03 7.00
C TRP A 24 -7.02 -1.70 8.22
N ASP A 25 -7.67 -0.93 9.08
CA ASP A 25 -8.28 -1.40 10.33
C ASP A 25 -9.73 -1.90 10.15
N LYS A 26 -10.23 -1.93 8.90
CA LYS A 26 -11.60 -2.32 8.55
C LYS A 26 -11.70 -3.67 7.86
N VAL A 27 -10.57 -4.36 7.68
CA VAL A 27 -10.51 -5.66 7.02
C VAL A 27 -10.12 -6.75 7.99
N ASP A 28 -10.58 -7.96 7.70
CA ASP A 28 -10.13 -9.16 8.41
C ASP A 28 -8.79 -9.63 7.82
N TRP A 29 -7.71 -9.32 8.54
CA TRP A 29 -6.36 -9.69 8.12
C TRP A 29 -6.13 -11.21 8.09
N SER A 30 -6.87 -12.00 8.87
CA SER A 30 -6.72 -13.47 8.85
C SER A 30 -7.03 -14.06 7.47
N ILE A 31 -7.92 -13.40 6.72
CA ILE A 31 -8.29 -13.78 5.35
C ILE A 31 -7.39 -13.09 4.32
N ILE A 32 -7.17 -11.78 4.49
CA ILE A 32 -6.48 -10.96 3.48
C ILE A 32 -5.02 -11.37 3.30
N GLU A 33 -4.33 -11.80 4.36
CA GLU A 33 -2.90 -12.13 4.29
C GLU A 33 -2.60 -13.29 3.33
N GLY A 34 -3.41 -14.35 3.35
CA GLY A 34 -3.28 -15.47 2.42
C GLY A 34 -3.45 -15.02 0.96
N ILE A 35 -4.48 -14.19 0.72
CA ILE A 35 -4.78 -13.66 -0.61
C ILE A 35 -3.65 -12.75 -1.10
N VAL A 36 -3.08 -11.89 -0.25
CA VAL A 36 -1.94 -11.04 -0.64
C VAL A 36 -0.77 -11.90 -1.11
N ARG A 37 -0.39 -12.93 -0.34
CA ARG A 37 0.72 -13.83 -0.71
C ARG A 37 0.48 -14.50 -2.06
N GLU A 38 -0.70 -15.10 -2.26
CA GLU A 38 -1.08 -15.73 -3.53
C GLU A 38 -1.00 -14.75 -4.71
N LYS A 39 -1.47 -13.52 -4.49
CA LYS A 39 -1.51 -12.48 -5.53
C LYS A 39 -0.13 -11.99 -5.94
N PHE A 40 0.82 -11.88 -5.01
CA PHE A 40 2.22 -11.55 -5.32
C PHE A 40 2.90 -12.70 -6.05
N LEU A 41 2.75 -13.94 -5.56
CA LEU A 41 3.31 -15.14 -6.19
C LEU A 41 2.80 -15.33 -7.62
N PHE A 42 1.48 -15.24 -7.83
CA PHE A 42 0.85 -15.41 -9.13
C PHE A 42 1.31 -14.35 -10.14
N LYS A 43 1.54 -13.10 -9.69
CA LYS A 43 2.00 -12.01 -10.56
C LYS A 43 3.52 -11.87 -10.62
N LYS A 44 4.27 -12.70 -9.89
CA LYS A 44 5.74 -12.64 -9.78
C LYS A 44 6.22 -11.23 -9.40
N ILE A 45 5.58 -10.64 -8.40
CA ILE A 45 5.93 -9.33 -7.84
C ILE A 45 6.67 -9.59 -6.54
N ASP A 46 7.80 -8.92 -6.35
CA ASP A 46 8.53 -8.97 -5.10
C ASP A 46 7.93 -7.99 -4.09
N PHE A 47 7.81 -8.44 -2.84
CA PHE A 47 7.45 -7.57 -1.74
C PHE A 47 8.71 -6.82 -1.27
N ASP A 48 9.02 -5.73 -1.96
CA ASP A 48 10.20 -4.92 -1.72
C ASP A 48 9.79 -3.54 -1.16
N LEU A 49 10.02 -3.35 0.13
CA LEU A 49 9.71 -2.11 0.83
C LEU A 49 10.68 -0.98 0.47
N ASP A 50 11.91 -1.29 0.09
CA ASP A 50 12.89 -0.28 -0.32
C ASP A 50 12.51 0.30 -1.67
N ASN A 51 12.10 -0.55 -2.62
CA ASN A 51 11.53 -0.10 -3.90
C ASN A 51 10.21 0.66 -3.71
N PHE A 52 9.34 0.23 -2.80
CA PHE A 52 8.14 1.01 -2.48
C PHE A 52 8.51 2.40 -1.93
N ARG A 53 9.48 2.47 -1.02
CA ARG A 53 9.97 3.72 -0.43
C ARG A 53 10.63 4.64 -1.47
N SER A 54 11.40 4.11 -2.43
CA SER A 54 12.03 4.93 -3.47
C SER A 54 11.02 5.67 -4.36
N ASN A 55 9.77 5.18 -4.43
CA ASN A 55 8.70 5.81 -5.19
C ASN A 55 7.93 6.91 -4.42
N GLU A 56 8.33 7.22 -3.18
CA GLU A 56 7.66 8.21 -2.31
C GLU A 56 7.41 9.55 -3.01
N ARG A 57 8.44 10.10 -3.66
CA ARG A 57 8.36 11.40 -4.35
C ARG A 57 7.35 11.38 -5.50
N ASP A 58 7.22 10.26 -6.20
CA ASP A 58 6.24 10.12 -7.27
C ASP A 58 4.81 10.07 -6.72
N PHE A 59 4.61 9.42 -5.58
CA PHE A 59 3.32 9.44 -4.88
C PHE A 59 2.96 10.85 -4.42
N GLU A 60 3.92 11.57 -3.83
CA GLU A 60 3.74 12.94 -3.35
C GLU A 60 3.32 13.88 -4.48
N ASN A 61 4.06 13.85 -5.60
CA ASN A 61 3.80 14.67 -6.78
C ASN A 61 2.39 14.44 -7.36
N ALA A 62 1.91 13.20 -7.31
CA ALA A 62 0.59 12.82 -7.82
C ALA A 62 -0.53 12.92 -6.76
N TRP A 63 -0.22 13.20 -5.50
CA TRP A 63 -1.16 13.09 -4.37
C TRP A 63 -2.37 14.00 -4.54
N LYS A 64 -2.10 15.31 -4.64
CA LYS A 64 -3.15 16.34 -4.71
C LYS A 64 -3.97 16.23 -5.99
N SER A 65 -3.33 15.98 -7.14
CA SER A 65 -4.04 15.86 -8.42
C SER A 65 -4.92 14.60 -8.49
N SER A 66 -4.52 13.51 -7.81
CA SER A 66 -5.27 12.25 -7.81
C SER A 66 -6.47 12.22 -6.87
N LEU A 67 -6.38 12.91 -5.72
CA LEU A 67 -7.35 12.78 -4.63
C LEU A 67 -8.06 14.10 -4.26
N GLY A 68 -7.50 15.25 -4.63
CA GLY A 68 -8.00 16.56 -4.19
C GLY A 68 -9.45 16.85 -4.59
N ASN A 69 -9.90 16.32 -5.73
CA ASN A 69 -11.29 16.49 -6.18
C ASN A 69 -12.24 15.38 -5.67
N GLN A 70 -11.71 14.33 -5.05
CA GLN A 70 -12.47 13.17 -4.57
C GLN A 70 -12.74 13.23 -3.06
N LEU A 71 -11.94 14.01 -2.33
CA LEU A 71 -11.97 14.09 -0.87
C LEU A 71 -12.32 15.51 -0.42
N ASN A 72 -13.23 15.61 0.54
CA ASN A 72 -13.57 16.90 1.17
C ASN A 72 -12.39 17.50 1.95
N SER A 73 -11.53 16.63 2.49
CA SER A 73 -10.29 17.01 3.18
C SER A 73 -9.21 16.01 2.81
N LEU A 74 -8.17 16.50 2.14
CA LEU A 74 -7.02 15.69 1.74
C LEU A 74 -6.04 15.60 2.94
N PRO A 75 -5.77 14.41 3.49
CA PRO A 75 -4.76 14.27 4.53
C PRO A 75 -3.36 14.57 3.99
N ALA A 76 -2.45 14.95 4.89
CA ALA A 76 -1.04 15.13 4.57
C ALA A 76 -0.47 13.84 4.00
N PHE A 77 0.22 13.93 2.85
CA PHE A 77 0.78 12.78 2.15
C PHE A 77 1.73 11.97 3.06
N SER A 78 2.67 12.66 3.72
CA SER A 78 3.66 12.04 4.62
C SER A 78 2.99 11.17 5.68
N ASN A 79 1.96 11.70 6.36
CA ASN A 79 1.24 10.96 7.40
C ASN A 79 0.62 9.66 6.88
N VAL A 80 0.09 9.66 5.66
CA VAL A 80 -0.51 8.46 5.04
C VAL A 80 0.59 7.49 4.60
N PHE A 81 1.63 8.00 3.94
CA PHE A 81 2.71 7.19 3.39
C PHE A 81 3.49 6.49 4.51
N ASP A 82 3.89 7.23 5.55
CA ASP A 82 4.64 6.72 6.69
C ASP A 82 3.85 5.67 7.47
N ASP A 83 2.56 5.92 7.74
CA ASP A 83 1.69 4.96 8.43
C ASP A 83 1.53 3.67 7.62
N VAL A 84 1.30 3.77 6.30
CA VAL A 84 1.22 2.59 5.43
C VAL A 84 2.55 1.85 5.35
N LEU A 85 3.67 2.56 5.23
CA LEU A 85 5.00 1.96 5.19
C LEU A 85 5.29 1.18 6.48
N GLN A 86 5.01 1.77 7.64
CA GLN A 86 5.15 1.12 8.94
C GLN A 86 4.28 -0.14 9.03
N LYS A 87 3.00 -0.01 8.68
CA LYS A 87 2.02 -1.11 8.67
C LYS A 87 2.44 -2.28 7.76
N LEU A 88 2.98 -1.97 6.58
CA LEU A 88 3.52 -2.96 5.65
C LEU A 88 4.76 -3.66 6.21
N HIS A 89 5.64 -2.91 6.87
CA HIS A 89 6.83 -3.45 7.54
C HIS A 89 6.46 -4.44 8.67
N GLU A 90 5.46 -4.10 9.50
CA GLU A 90 4.98 -4.96 10.59
C GLU A 90 4.38 -6.29 10.11
N LYS A 91 3.72 -6.29 8.95
CA LYS A 91 3.03 -7.47 8.43
C LYS A 91 3.92 -8.58 7.88
N ASN A 92 5.14 -8.24 7.45
CA ASN A 92 6.19 -9.17 7.03
C ASN A 92 5.69 -10.42 6.24
N TRP A 93 4.88 -10.21 5.19
CA TRP A 93 4.19 -11.31 4.50
C TRP A 93 5.11 -12.30 3.80
N MET A 94 6.38 -11.96 3.55
CA MET A 94 7.29 -12.81 2.79
C MET A 94 8.37 -13.51 3.62
N ASN A 95 8.57 -13.16 4.90
CA ASN A 95 9.42 -13.95 5.79
C ASN A 95 8.60 -15.01 6.52
N LYS A 96 8.45 -16.19 5.90
CA LYS A 96 8.25 -17.45 6.62
C LYS A 96 9.51 -18.30 6.48
N HIS A 97 10.57 -17.92 7.19
CA HIS A 97 11.62 -18.84 7.62
C HIS A 97 12.21 -18.36 8.94
N ARG A 98 11.63 -18.86 10.04
CA ARG A 98 12.37 -19.37 11.18
C ARG A 98 11.56 -20.48 11.82
#